data_AF-A0A7C2HPS1-F1
#
_entry.id   AF-A0A7C2HPS1-F1
#
_cell.length_a   1.000
_cell.length_b   1.000
_cell.length_c   1.000
_cell.angle_alpha   90.00
_cell.angle_beta   90.00
_cell.angle_gamma   90.00
#
_symmetry.space_group_name_H-M   'P 1'
#
loop_
_entity.id
_entity.type
_entity.pdbx_description
1 polymer ?
#
loop_
_entity_poly.entity_id
_entity_poly.type
_entity_poly.pdbx_seq_one_letter_code
_entity_poly.pdbx_strand_id
1 'polypeptide(L)'
;MKRVSLIQQLWFLVVAAVVLAAAGSLTANLFNARNYLQQQLAAQSADAANSLALLITQNQADPAMGETLINAAFDQGHFRRISWVGADGKPRVQRVNAYQSGSAPAWFRDIFTLAPTPARAMVSSGWMQAGTIEVESEAGYAYASLWEGALQVSFWVLIAGLVVGAIGSFGVNTIRKQLLGVVNQAKAITQRRFITIPEPPGPEMGRLAQAMNAMVTRVKMMFEEEAARLEVLRRQVNFDSVTGLANRQFFMGRLGADLQEREDESRVLLLMRIEALADINSKLGRPLTDEMLGQFGAVLRDAQRFGVDSQAARLNGADFALLLPASQAEAASLQQLHDELHALLSSFAAQPVALAMAATDLRDGDTVRDIMSRLDQALAQSEFGAGVRIELAGSNVDKPPAPTAEVWGGILDQALQGDGLRLVRFAVRDRQGALLHEEAPLRLRQGEAWLPAGQFMPMAIRTRRVAGLDLAAVAMALRQLAAEPDCPGIAVNLA
;
A
#
# COMPACT_ATOMS: atom_id res chain seq x y z
N MET A 1 9.31 12.92 -32.78
CA MET A 1 7.93 13.17 -33.24
C MET A 1 6.95 12.66 -32.19
N LYS A 2 6.15 13.52 -31.55
CA LYS A 2 5.14 13.07 -30.57
C LYS A 2 4.09 12.21 -31.30
N ARG A 3 3.93 10.95 -30.88
CA ARG A 3 2.86 10.08 -31.42
C ARG A 3 1.52 10.68 -31.02
N VAL A 4 0.71 10.98 -32.03
CA VAL A 4 -0.66 11.48 -31.88
C VAL A 4 -1.48 10.40 -31.15
N SER A 5 -2.25 10.79 -30.13
CA SER A 5 -3.08 9.86 -29.37
C SER A 5 -4.17 9.25 -30.27
N LEU A 6 -4.59 8.01 -30.00
CA LEU A 6 -5.68 7.33 -30.72
C LEU A 6 -6.95 8.19 -30.80
N ILE A 7 -7.25 8.91 -29.72
CA ILE A 7 -8.37 9.85 -29.64
C ILE A 7 -8.22 11.03 -30.61
N GLN A 8 -7.00 11.55 -30.76
CA GLN A 8 -6.73 12.66 -31.68
C GLN A 8 -6.83 12.17 -33.14
N GLN A 9 -6.38 10.96 -33.44
CA GLN A 9 -6.53 10.35 -34.77
C GLN A 9 -8.01 10.17 -35.14
N LEU A 10 -8.82 9.65 -34.22
CA LEU A 10 -10.27 9.51 -34.41
C LEU A 10 -10.93 10.87 -34.67
N TRP A 11 -10.52 11.91 -33.93
CA TRP A 11 -11.00 13.27 -34.13
C TRP A 11 -10.68 13.84 -35.51
N PHE A 12 -9.44 13.65 -35.97
CA PHE A 12 -9.06 14.10 -37.31
C PHE A 12 -9.88 13.38 -38.40
N LEU A 13 -10.14 12.08 -38.23
CA LEU A 13 -10.99 11.32 -39.16
C LEU A 13 -12.44 11.81 -39.18
N VAL A 14 -13.04 12.03 -38.00
CA VAL A 14 -14.42 12.53 -37.91
C VAL A 14 -14.54 13.92 -38.51
N VAL A 15 -13.62 14.83 -38.19
CA VAL A 15 -13.62 16.19 -38.76
C VAL A 15 -13.42 16.15 -40.26
N ALA A 16 -12.47 15.35 -40.76
CA ALA A 16 -12.26 15.20 -42.20
C ALA A 16 -13.51 14.66 -42.91
N ALA A 17 -14.17 13.65 -42.35
CA ALA A 17 -15.40 13.08 -42.91
C ALA A 17 -16.55 14.11 -42.94
N VAL A 18 -16.73 14.87 -41.85
CA VAL A 18 -17.76 15.94 -41.77
C VAL A 18 -17.47 17.04 -42.78
N VAL A 19 -16.22 17.48 -42.91
CA VAL A 19 -15.82 18.52 -43.87
C VAL A 19 -16.05 18.04 -45.31
N LEU A 20 -15.67 16.79 -45.63
CA LEU A 20 -15.88 16.22 -46.96
C LEU A 20 -17.37 16.09 -47.29
N ALA A 21 -18.19 15.60 -46.35
CA ALA A 21 -19.63 15.49 -46.54
C ALA A 21 -20.29 16.87 -46.71
N ALA A 22 -19.89 17.85 -45.90
CA ALA A 22 -20.39 19.22 -45.99
C ALA A 22 -20.02 19.90 -47.32
N ALA A 23 -18.76 19.77 -47.75
CA ALA A 23 -18.29 20.30 -49.02
C ALA A 23 -19.02 19.66 -50.21
N GLY A 24 -19.22 18.34 -50.18
CA GLY A 24 -19.98 17.61 -51.19
C GLY A 24 -21.43 18.06 -51.26
N SER A 25 -22.10 18.17 -50.10
CA SER A 25 -23.50 18.61 -50.01
C SER A 25 -23.70 20.05 -50.48
N LEU A 26 -22.83 20.98 -50.06
CA LEU A 26 -22.86 22.38 -50.49
C LEU A 26 -22.69 22.48 -52.02
N THR A 27 -21.71 21.75 -52.56
CA THR A 27 -21.44 21.75 -54.00
C THR A 27 -22.65 21.23 -54.78
N ALA A 28 -23.22 20.08 -54.37
CA ALA A 28 -24.41 19.52 -55.01
C ALA A 28 -25.62 20.46 -54.92
N ASN A 29 -25.82 21.12 -53.77
CA ASN A 29 -26.90 22.09 -53.58
C ASN A 29 -26.75 23.30 -54.51
N LEU A 30 -25.54 23.85 -54.64
CA LEU A 30 -25.27 24.99 -55.53
C LEU A 30 -25.47 24.63 -57.00
N PHE A 31 -25.04 23.44 -57.44
CA PHE A 31 -25.31 22.97 -58.80
C PHE A 31 -26.81 22.79 -59.07
N ASN A 32 -27.56 22.24 -58.11
CA ASN A 32 -29.00 22.10 -58.23
C ASN A 32 -29.71 23.46 -58.30
N ALA A 33 -29.33 24.40 -57.43
CA ALA A 33 -29.87 25.75 -57.43
C ALA A 33 -29.55 26.49 -58.74
N ARG A 34 -28.33 26.34 -59.27
CA ARG A 34 -27.92 26.87 -60.58
C ARG A 34 -28.81 26.32 -61.69
N ASN A 35 -28.97 24.99 -61.75
CA ASN A 35 -29.76 24.36 -62.81
C ASN A 35 -31.23 24.79 -62.74
N TYR A 36 -31.79 24.90 -61.54
CA TYR A 36 -33.13 25.42 -61.33
C TYR A 36 -33.29 26.85 -61.83
N LEU A 37 -32.39 27.77 -61.44
CA LEU A 37 -32.43 29.16 -61.89
C LEU A 37 -32.23 29.28 -63.40
N GLN A 38 -31.38 28.46 -64.00
CA GLN A 38 -31.20 28.43 -65.44
C GLN A 38 -32.47 27.99 -66.17
N GLN A 39 -33.16 26.95 -65.67
CA GLN A 39 -34.45 26.51 -66.21
C GLN A 39 -35.52 27.59 -66.06
N GLN A 40 -35.55 28.28 -64.92
CA GLN A 40 -36.48 29.37 -64.66
C GLN A 40 -36.26 30.55 -65.61
N LEU A 41 -35.00 30.95 -65.84
CA LEU A 41 -34.67 32.01 -66.80
C LEU A 41 -35.06 31.63 -68.23
N ALA A 42 -34.83 30.38 -68.62
CA ALA A 42 -35.21 29.87 -69.95
C ALA A 42 -36.74 29.82 -70.13
N ALA A 43 -37.48 29.36 -69.12
CA ALA A 43 -38.94 29.36 -69.13
C ALA A 43 -39.50 30.79 -69.20
N GLN A 44 -38.98 31.71 -68.40
CA GLN A 44 -39.38 33.11 -68.41
C GLN A 44 -39.13 33.78 -69.79
N SER A 45 -37.98 33.53 -70.40
CA SER A 45 -37.68 34.01 -71.76
C SER A 45 -38.65 33.41 -72.78
N ALA A 46 -38.96 32.12 -72.69
CA ALA A 46 -39.87 31.43 -73.59
C ALA A 46 -41.32 31.93 -73.47
N ASP A 47 -41.82 32.09 -72.25
CA ASP A 47 -43.16 32.62 -71.99
C ASP A 47 -43.30 34.05 -72.49
N ALA A 48 -42.27 34.88 -72.29
CA ALA A 48 -42.23 36.25 -72.78
C ALA A 48 -42.17 36.32 -74.31
N ALA A 49 -41.32 35.50 -74.95
CA ALA A 49 -41.22 35.44 -76.41
C ALA A 49 -42.55 35.00 -77.04
N ASN A 50 -43.19 33.94 -76.51
CA ASN A 50 -44.46 33.44 -77.01
C ASN A 50 -45.60 34.46 -76.82
N SER A 51 -45.68 35.09 -75.65
CA SER A 51 -46.71 36.09 -75.36
C SER A 51 -46.55 37.34 -76.24
N LEU A 52 -45.33 37.85 -76.41
CA LEU A 52 -45.05 38.97 -77.31
C LEU A 52 -45.34 38.60 -78.77
N ALA A 53 -44.97 37.39 -79.21
CA ALA A 53 -45.20 36.96 -80.58
C ALA A 53 -46.69 36.83 -80.90
N LEU A 54 -47.48 36.32 -79.94
CA LEU A 54 -48.93 36.24 -80.05
C LEU A 54 -49.57 37.64 -80.12
N LEU A 55 -49.19 38.55 -79.21
CA LEU A 55 -49.73 39.92 -79.18
C LEU A 55 -49.38 40.73 -80.44
N ILE A 56 -48.15 40.59 -80.96
CA ILE A 56 -47.74 41.26 -82.20
C ILE A 56 -48.45 40.64 -83.42
N THR A 57 -48.64 39.31 -83.43
CA THR A 57 -49.40 38.62 -84.49
C THR A 57 -50.87 39.04 -84.52
N GLN A 58 -51.52 39.16 -83.36
CA GLN A 58 -52.91 39.61 -83.25
C GLN A 58 -53.12 41.03 -83.78
N ASN A 59 -52.11 41.89 -83.63
CA ASN A 59 -52.09 43.25 -84.17
C ASN A 59 -51.51 43.33 -85.59
N GLN A 60 -51.65 42.25 -86.38
CA GLN A 60 -51.25 42.16 -87.79
C GLN A 60 -49.77 42.45 -88.08
N ALA A 61 -48.90 42.32 -87.07
CA ALA A 61 -47.49 42.68 -87.15
C ALA A 61 -47.22 44.16 -87.52
N ASP A 62 -48.06 45.08 -87.01
CA ASP A 62 -47.82 46.52 -87.10
C ASP A 62 -46.48 46.91 -86.41
N PRO A 63 -45.52 47.50 -87.14
CA PRO A 63 -44.23 47.93 -86.59
C PRO A 63 -44.32 48.87 -85.37
N ALA A 64 -45.25 49.82 -85.38
CA ALA A 64 -45.36 50.84 -84.32
C ALA A 64 -45.94 50.25 -83.02
N MET A 65 -46.95 49.39 -83.16
CA MET A 65 -47.52 48.66 -82.02
C MET A 65 -46.55 47.61 -81.47
N GLY A 66 -45.81 46.92 -82.34
CA GLY A 66 -44.75 45.98 -81.95
C GLY A 66 -43.64 46.65 -81.14
N GLU A 67 -43.19 47.85 -81.53
CA GLU A 67 -42.24 48.62 -80.74
C GLU A 67 -42.80 49.00 -79.36
N THR A 68 -44.05 49.42 -79.29
CA THR A 68 -44.70 49.80 -78.02
C THR A 68 -44.84 48.61 -77.07
N LEU A 69 -45.24 47.43 -77.58
CA LEU A 69 -45.37 46.21 -76.79
C LEU A 69 -44.00 45.70 -76.30
N ILE A 70 -42.96 45.78 -77.14
CA ILE A 70 -41.59 45.41 -76.76
C ILE A 70 -41.07 46.38 -75.69
N ASN A 71 -41.27 47.69 -75.83
CA ASN A 71 -40.85 48.67 -74.82
C ASN A 71 -41.55 48.42 -73.49
N ALA A 72 -42.87 48.21 -73.51
CA ALA A 72 -43.64 47.95 -72.29
C ALA A 72 -43.19 46.65 -71.59
N ALA A 73 -42.98 45.56 -72.34
CA ALA A 73 -42.50 44.30 -71.77
C ALA A 73 -41.04 44.38 -71.28
N PHE A 74 -40.21 45.18 -71.96
CA PHE A 74 -38.82 45.40 -71.57
C PHE A 74 -38.71 46.25 -70.31
N ASP A 75 -39.54 47.29 -70.16
CA ASP A 75 -39.55 48.16 -68.97
C ASP A 75 -40.16 47.45 -67.75
N GLN A 76 -41.11 46.53 -67.97
CA GLN A 76 -41.75 45.76 -66.90
C GLN A 76 -40.99 44.50 -66.50
N GLY A 77 -40.14 43.96 -67.40
CA GLY A 77 -39.49 42.67 -67.21
C GLY A 77 -37.98 42.75 -67.05
N HIS A 78 -37.39 41.80 -66.33
CA HIS A 78 -35.94 41.65 -66.17
C HIS A 78 -35.31 40.99 -67.40
N PHE A 79 -35.26 41.71 -68.52
CA PHE A 79 -34.71 41.22 -69.77
C PHE A 79 -33.38 41.92 -70.10
N ARG A 80 -32.40 41.13 -70.49
CA ARG A 80 -31.14 41.64 -71.03
C ARG A 80 -31.34 42.18 -72.43
N ARG A 81 -32.09 41.44 -73.25
CA ARG A 81 -32.32 41.78 -74.65
C ARG A 81 -33.67 41.27 -75.13
N ILE A 82 -34.43 42.14 -75.79
CA ILE A 82 -35.58 41.75 -76.61
C ILE A 82 -35.32 42.29 -78.01
N SER A 83 -35.39 41.43 -79.01
CA SER A 83 -35.21 41.82 -80.42
C SER A 83 -36.28 41.20 -81.29
N TRP A 84 -36.94 42.03 -82.09
CA TRP A 84 -37.81 41.57 -83.16
C TRP A 84 -37.07 41.68 -84.48
N VAL A 85 -36.79 40.54 -85.09
CA VAL A 85 -36.12 40.41 -86.39
C VAL A 85 -37.18 40.20 -87.46
N GLY A 86 -37.18 41.02 -88.51
CA GLY A 86 -38.09 40.87 -89.65
C GLY A 86 -37.77 39.63 -90.48
N ALA A 87 -38.68 39.27 -91.39
CA ALA A 87 -38.47 38.16 -92.34
C ALA A 87 -37.26 38.35 -93.28
N ASP A 88 -36.75 39.58 -93.39
CA ASP A 88 -35.53 39.97 -94.12
C ASP A 88 -34.24 39.78 -93.31
N GLY A 89 -34.35 39.28 -92.07
CA GLY A 89 -33.22 39.06 -91.17
C GLY A 89 -32.67 40.33 -90.52
N LYS A 90 -33.28 41.50 -90.75
CA LYS A 90 -32.87 42.77 -90.12
C LYS A 90 -33.65 43.00 -88.82
N PRO A 91 -32.99 43.49 -87.75
CA PRO A 91 -33.69 43.85 -86.52
C PRO A 91 -34.62 45.04 -86.78
N ARG A 92 -35.92 44.86 -86.58
CA ARG A 92 -36.93 45.93 -86.67
C ARG A 92 -36.96 46.76 -85.40
N VAL A 93 -36.90 46.09 -84.25
CA VAL A 93 -36.84 46.71 -82.93
C VAL A 93 -35.86 45.93 -82.09
N GLN A 94 -34.99 46.62 -81.35
CA GLN A 94 -34.04 46.01 -80.45
C GLN A 94 -33.90 46.86 -79.18
N ARG A 95 -34.12 46.23 -78.02
CA ARG A 95 -33.83 46.78 -76.70
C ARG A 95 -32.79 45.92 -76.01
N VAL A 96 -31.78 46.57 -75.44
CA VAL A 96 -30.66 45.93 -74.73
C VAL A 96 -30.37 46.73 -73.49
N ASN A 97 -30.27 46.06 -72.34
CA ASN A 97 -29.80 46.65 -71.10
C ASN A 97 -28.32 46.36 -70.92
N ALA A 98 -27.58 47.34 -70.38
CA ALA A 98 -26.21 47.13 -69.97
C ALA A 98 -26.19 46.04 -68.88
N TYR A 99 -25.31 45.06 -69.04
CA TYR A 99 -25.21 43.94 -68.09
C TYR A 99 -24.89 44.46 -66.69
N GLN A 100 -25.86 44.38 -65.77
CA GLN A 100 -25.61 44.67 -64.37
C GLN A 100 -24.95 43.44 -63.75
N SER A 101 -23.65 43.54 -63.45
CA SER A 101 -22.99 42.57 -62.60
C SER A 101 -23.63 42.68 -61.22
N GLY A 102 -24.46 41.70 -60.85
CA GLY A 102 -25.05 41.63 -59.50
C GLY A 102 -23.99 41.54 -58.39
N SER A 103 -24.42 41.29 -57.15
CA SER A 103 -23.56 41.25 -55.95
C SER A 103 -22.57 40.07 -55.89
N ALA A 104 -22.60 39.15 -56.87
CA ALA A 104 -21.76 37.94 -56.88
C ALA A 104 -20.33 38.21 -57.38
N PRO A 105 -19.29 37.72 -56.68
CA PRO A 105 -17.89 37.83 -57.12
C PRO A 105 -17.61 37.19 -58.48
N ALA A 106 -16.59 37.67 -59.21
CA ALA A 106 -16.21 37.16 -60.52
C ALA A 106 -15.88 35.65 -60.51
N TRP A 107 -15.05 35.20 -59.57
CA TRP A 107 -14.66 33.78 -59.46
C TRP A 107 -15.86 32.84 -59.27
N PHE A 108 -16.92 33.29 -58.60
CA PHE A 108 -18.11 32.49 -58.35
C PHE A 108 -18.94 32.33 -59.62
N ARG A 109 -19.05 33.40 -60.42
CA ARG A 109 -19.72 33.38 -61.73
C ARG A 109 -19.00 32.49 -62.73
N ASP A 110 -17.67 32.47 -62.69
CA ASP A 110 -16.86 31.64 -63.59
C ASP A 110 -17.01 30.13 -63.29
N ILE A 111 -17.21 29.76 -62.02
CA ILE A 111 -17.46 28.37 -61.61
C ILE A 111 -18.91 27.97 -61.89
N PHE A 112 -19.87 28.84 -61.58
CA PHE A 112 -21.30 28.56 -61.69
C PHE A 112 -21.97 29.34 -62.83
N THR A 113 -21.43 29.22 -64.05
CA THR A 113 -21.86 30.00 -65.22
C THR A 113 -23.34 29.78 -65.56
N LEU A 114 -24.17 30.82 -65.52
CA LEU A 114 -25.53 30.80 -66.04
C LEU A 114 -25.51 31.19 -67.52
N ALA A 115 -25.95 30.27 -68.39
CA ALA A 115 -26.10 30.52 -69.83
C ALA A 115 -27.60 30.52 -70.18
N PRO A 116 -28.31 31.65 -70.01
CA PRO A 116 -29.70 31.74 -70.44
C PRO A 116 -29.74 31.61 -71.97
N THR A 117 -30.34 30.54 -72.47
CA THR A 117 -30.55 30.34 -73.90
C THR A 117 -31.61 31.34 -74.38
N PRO A 118 -31.32 32.19 -75.38
CA PRO A 118 -32.32 33.09 -75.94
C PRO A 118 -33.53 32.29 -76.44
N ALA A 119 -34.73 32.65 -75.99
CA ALA A 119 -35.94 32.04 -76.49
C ALA A 119 -36.41 32.73 -77.76
N ARG A 120 -36.97 31.94 -78.69
CA ARG A 120 -37.41 32.42 -80.00
C ARG A 120 -38.86 32.07 -80.24
N ALA A 121 -39.65 33.03 -80.71
CA ALA A 121 -41.05 32.82 -81.10
C ALA A 121 -41.33 33.47 -82.46
N MET A 122 -42.11 32.80 -83.30
CA MET A 122 -42.41 33.27 -84.66
C MET A 122 -43.59 34.24 -84.65
N VAL A 123 -43.46 35.35 -85.39
CA VAL A 123 -44.52 36.34 -85.61
C VAL A 123 -45.07 36.16 -87.02
N SER A 124 -46.39 36.11 -87.14
CA SER A 124 -47.07 36.01 -88.44
C SER A 124 -47.94 37.24 -88.70
N SER A 125 -48.15 37.55 -89.99
CA SER A 125 -49.11 38.56 -90.45
C SER A 125 -49.97 37.88 -91.52
N GLY A 126 -51.16 37.43 -91.12
CA GLY A 126 -51.99 36.54 -91.95
C GLY A 126 -51.27 35.22 -92.24
N TRP A 127 -51.06 34.91 -93.52
CA TRP A 127 -50.40 33.68 -93.98
C TRP A 127 -48.88 33.82 -94.17
N MET A 128 -48.30 35.01 -93.95
CA MET A 128 -46.87 35.25 -94.13
C MET A 128 -46.14 35.37 -92.79
N GLN A 129 -44.94 34.79 -92.71
CA GLN A 129 -44.04 34.97 -91.58
C GLN A 129 -43.52 36.42 -91.59
N ALA A 130 -43.90 37.19 -90.57
CA ALA A 130 -43.51 38.60 -90.44
C ALA A 130 -42.14 38.77 -89.77
N GLY A 131 -41.72 37.78 -88.97
CA GLY A 131 -40.42 37.78 -88.31
C GLY A 131 -40.31 36.79 -87.15
N THR A 132 -39.29 36.99 -86.30
CA THR A 132 -39.05 36.21 -85.09
C THR A 132 -38.69 37.15 -83.94
N ILE A 133 -39.28 36.93 -82.77
CA ILE A 133 -38.91 37.63 -81.53
C ILE A 133 -37.91 36.76 -80.79
N GLU A 134 -36.78 37.35 -80.44
CA GLU A 134 -35.78 36.78 -79.55
C GLU A 134 -35.84 37.49 -78.20
N VAL A 135 -36.00 36.73 -77.11
CA VAL A 135 -36.00 37.24 -75.73
C VAL A 135 -34.89 36.55 -74.95
N GLU A 136 -34.09 37.35 -74.24
CA GLU A 136 -33.01 36.91 -73.37
C GLU A 136 -33.19 37.54 -71.98
N SER A 137 -33.49 36.71 -70.96
CA SER A 137 -33.62 37.15 -69.57
C SER A 137 -32.30 37.66 -68.98
N GLU A 138 -32.39 38.61 -68.06
CA GLU A 138 -31.24 39.12 -67.31
C GLU A 138 -30.83 38.17 -66.19
N ALA A 139 -29.60 37.65 -66.23
CA ALA A 139 -29.10 36.72 -65.22
C ALA A 139 -28.51 37.38 -63.96
N GLY A 140 -28.45 38.71 -63.88
CA GLY A 140 -27.79 39.45 -62.79
C GLY A 140 -28.39 39.15 -61.42
N TYR A 141 -29.72 39.16 -61.30
CA TYR A 141 -30.41 38.83 -60.05
C TYR A 141 -30.23 37.36 -59.65
N ALA A 142 -30.21 36.44 -60.63
CA ALA A 142 -30.06 35.01 -60.39
C ALA A 142 -28.67 34.69 -59.77
N TYR A 143 -27.62 35.40 -60.19
CA TYR A 143 -26.30 35.29 -59.55
C TYR A 143 -26.30 35.84 -58.11
N ALA A 144 -26.99 36.95 -57.84
CA ALA A 144 -27.13 37.48 -56.49
C ALA A 144 -27.84 36.48 -55.56
N SER A 145 -28.95 35.90 -56.02
CA SER A 145 -29.68 34.86 -55.26
C SER A 145 -28.84 33.59 -55.02
N LEU A 146 -28.06 33.14 -56.00
CA LEU A 146 -27.13 32.01 -55.81
C LEU A 146 -26.07 32.31 -54.76
N TRP A 147 -25.51 33.52 -54.79
CA TRP A 147 -24.47 33.94 -53.87
C TRP A 147 -24.98 34.07 -52.43
N GLU A 148 -26.14 34.71 -52.24
CA GLU A 148 -26.79 34.81 -50.93
C GLU A 148 -27.16 33.42 -50.38
N GLY A 149 -27.70 32.54 -51.22
CA GLY A 149 -27.97 31.15 -50.86
C GLY A 149 -26.70 30.40 -50.45
N ALA A 150 -25.59 30.57 -51.18
CA ALA A 150 -24.30 29.97 -50.86
C ALA A 150 -23.79 30.41 -49.48
N LEU A 151 -23.89 31.72 -49.17
CA LEU A 151 -23.49 32.27 -47.88
C LEU A 151 -24.38 31.74 -46.75
N GLN A 152 -25.70 31.68 -46.96
CA GLN A 152 -26.65 31.18 -45.96
C GLN A 152 -26.41 29.71 -45.62
N VAL A 153 -26.24 28.85 -46.64
CA VAL A 153 -25.96 27.42 -46.40
C VAL A 153 -24.61 27.23 -45.72
N SER A 154 -23.57 27.96 -46.17
CA SER A 154 -22.23 27.89 -45.56
C SER A 154 -22.26 28.29 -44.08
N PHE A 155 -23.04 29.32 -43.72
CA PHE A 155 -23.23 29.75 -42.34
C PHE A 155 -23.85 28.64 -41.47
N TRP A 156 -24.93 28.00 -41.94
CA TRP A 156 -25.56 26.92 -41.18
C TRP A 156 -24.68 25.68 -41.07
N VAL A 157 -23.93 25.33 -42.11
CA VAL A 157 -22.92 24.26 -42.07
C VAL A 157 -21.85 24.54 -41.02
N LEU A 158 -21.37 25.78 -40.92
CA LEU A 158 -20.39 26.17 -39.92
C LEU A 158 -20.94 26.01 -38.50
N ILE A 159 -22.16 26.49 -38.25
CA ILE A 159 -22.82 26.33 -36.93
C ILE A 159 -22.98 24.85 -36.59
N ALA A 160 -23.50 24.04 -37.51
CA ALA A 160 -23.67 22.61 -37.29
C ALA A 160 -22.33 21.92 -36.98
N GLY A 161 -21.28 22.27 -37.72
CA GLY A 161 -19.92 21.77 -37.49
C GLY A 161 -19.37 22.13 -36.10
N LEU A 162 -19.57 23.36 -35.64
CA LEU A 162 -19.17 23.80 -34.30
C LEU A 162 -19.92 23.07 -33.20
N VAL A 163 -21.23 22.87 -33.36
CA VAL A 163 -22.07 22.13 -32.39
C VAL A 163 -21.63 20.67 -32.30
N VAL A 164 -21.45 19.99 -33.43
CA VAL A 164 -20.94 18.61 -33.48
C VAL A 164 -19.54 18.52 -32.85
N GLY A 165 -18.68 19.49 -33.15
CA GLY A 165 -17.34 19.61 -32.55
C GLY A 165 -17.38 19.72 -31.03
N ALA A 166 -18.26 20.56 -30.49
CA ALA A 166 -18.42 20.76 -29.05
C ALA A 166 -18.97 19.50 -28.35
N ILE A 167 -20.04 18.89 -28.89
CA ILE A 167 -20.66 17.68 -28.34
C ILE A 167 -19.65 16.53 -28.33
N GLY A 168 -18.97 16.30 -29.45
CA GLY A 168 -17.95 15.27 -29.50
C GLY A 168 -16.84 15.53 -28.48
N SER A 169 -16.37 16.78 -28.37
CA SER A 169 -15.22 17.13 -27.53
C SER A 169 -15.53 16.87 -26.07
N PHE A 170 -16.77 17.19 -25.66
CA PHE A 170 -17.29 16.89 -24.34
C PHE A 170 -17.35 15.37 -24.07
N GLY A 171 -17.90 14.58 -25.01
CA GLY A 171 -17.98 13.12 -24.87
C GLY A 171 -16.61 12.46 -24.76
N VAL A 172 -15.68 12.83 -25.64
CA VAL A 172 -14.30 12.30 -25.65
C VAL A 172 -13.54 12.68 -24.38
N ASN A 173 -13.67 13.93 -23.92
CA ASN A 173 -13.02 14.36 -22.69
C ASN A 173 -13.55 13.61 -21.46
N THR A 174 -14.85 13.28 -21.46
CA THR A 174 -15.49 12.49 -20.40
C THR A 174 -14.92 11.06 -20.36
N ILE A 175 -14.89 10.37 -21.50
CA ILE A 175 -14.32 9.01 -21.60
C ILE A 175 -12.84 9.01 -21.17
N ARG A 176 -12.07 10.00 -21.62
CA ARG A 176 -10.66 10.15 -21.24
C ARG A 176 -10.48 10.29 -19.73
N LYS A 177 -11.27 11.15 -19.08
CA LYS A 177 -11.20 11.35 -17.62
C LYS A 177 -11.51 10.06 -16.87
N GLN A 178 -12.56 9.34 -17.28
CA GLN A 178 -12.93 8.06 -16.67
C GLN A 178 -11.81 7.03 -16.81
N LEU A 179 -11.22 6.89 -18.01
CA LEU A 179 -10.15 5.93 -18.27
C LEU A 179 -8.87 6.25 -17.47
N LEU A 180 -8.51 7.53 -17.38
CA LEU A 180 -7.40 7.97 -16.53
C LEU A 180 -7.65 7.67 -15.05
N GLY A 181 -8.89 7.73 -14.58
CA GLY A 181 -9.27 7.33 -13.23
C GLY A 181 -8.91 5.88 -12.91
N VAL A 182 -9.32 4.94 -13.77
CA VAL A 182 -9.00 3.51 -13.63
C VAL A 182 -7.49 3.24 -13.72
N VAL A 183 -6.79 3.90 -14.66
CA VAL A 183 -5.33 3.76 -14.79
C VAL A 183 -4.62 4.28 -13.52
N ASN A 184 -5.06 5.41 -12.97
CA ASN A 184 -4.50 5.97 -11.75
C ASN A 184 -4.78 5.07 -10.55
N GLN A 185 -5.96 4.47 -10.47
CA GLN A 185 -6.29 3.46 -9.45
C GLN A 185 -5.35 2.26 -9.55
N ALA A 186 -5.14 1.70 -10.74
CA ALA A 186 -4.20 0.59 -10.94
C ALA A 186 -2.77 0.95 -10.52
N LYS A 187 -2.30 2.16 -10.85
CA LYS A 187 -1.00 2.68 -10.37
C LYS A 187 -0.96 2.83 -8.85
N ALA A 188 -2.04 3.28 -8.23
CA ALA A 188 -2.11 3.46 -6.78
C ALA A 188 -1.92 2.12 -6.04
N ILE A 189 -2.46 1.01 -6.56
CA ILE A 189 -2.26 -0.34 -6.01
C ILE A 189 -0.77 -0.70 -5.95
N THR A 190 0.00 -0.38 -7.00
CA THR A 190 1.46 -0.66 -7.01
C THR A 190 2.23 0.11 -5.93
N GLN A 191 1.66 1.23 -5.47
CA GLN A 191 2.20 2.05 -4.40
C GLN A 191 1.53 1.78 -3.05
N ARG A 192 0.83 0.63 -2.91
CA ARG A 192 0.08 0.21 -1.72
C ARG A 192 -1.00 1.23 -1.28
N ARG A 193 -1.53 2.01 -2.21
CA ARG A 193 -2.64 2.95 -1.99
C ARG A 193 -3.92 2.35 -2.54
N PHE A 194 -4.77 1.84 -1.63
CA PHE A 194 -6.02 1.17 -1.95
C PHE A 194 -7.17 2.18 -2.10
N ILE A 195 -7.12 2.98 -3.18
CA ILE A 195 -8.17 3.95 -3.50
C ILE A 195 -9.28 3.31 -4.32
N THR A 196 -10.52 3.69 -4.05
CA THR A 196 -11.67 3.38 -4.91
C THR A 196 -12.05 4.62 -5.72
N ILE A 197 -12.65 4.38 -6.88
CA ILE A 197 -13.19 5.44 -7.73
C ILE A 197 -14.71 5.38 -7.73
N PRO A 198 -15.42 6.53 -7.79
CA PRO A 198 -16.87 6.52 -7.95
C PRO A 198 -17.24 5.87 -9.28
N GLU A 199 -18.31 5.08 -9.28
CA GLU A 199 -18.76 4.36 -10.46
C GLU A 199 -19.32 5.36 -11.49
N PRO A 200 -18.71 5.47 -12.68
CA PRO A 200 -19.17 6.40 -13.69
C PRO A 200 -20.49 5.92 -14.30
N PRO A 201 -21.37 6.86 -14.73
CA PRO A 201 -22.60 6.51 -15.43
C PRO A 201 -22.26 5.90 -16.80
N GLY A 202 -22.76 4.69 -17.06
CA GLY A 202 -22.57 3.94 -18.31
C GLY A 202 -22.32 2.45 -18.04
N PRO A 203 -22.92 1.54 -18.83
CA PRO A 203 -22.88 0.11 -18.53
C PRO A 203 -21.48 -0.50 -18.64
N GLU A 204 -20.64 -0.04 -19.56
CA GLU A 204 -19.29 -0.58 -19.77
C GLU A 204 -18.33 -0.06 -18.70
N MET A 205 -18.30 1.27 -18.52
CA MET A 205 -17.33 1.90 -17.63
C MET A 205 -17.68 1.70 -16.15
N GLY A 206 -18.98 1.65 -15.82
CA GLY A 206 -19.47 1.30 -14.49
C GLY A 206 -19.03 -0.11 -14.09
N ARG A 207 -19.23 -1.12 -14.96
CA ARG A 207 -18.77 -2.50 -14.70
C ARG A 207 -17.26 -2.59 -14.51
N LEU A 208 -16.48 -1.85 -15.32
CA LEU A 208 -15.02 -1.82 -15.17
C LEU A 208 -14.61 -1.20 -13.82
N ALA A 209 -15.21 -0.07 -13.44
CA ALA A 209 -14.94 0.58 -12.16
C ALA A 209 -15.34 -0.33 -10.98
N GLN A 210 -16.49 -0.99 -11.07
CA GLN A 210 -16.97 -1.94 -10.05
C GLN A 210 -16.01 -3.13 -9.89
N ALA A 211 -15.58 -3.75 -11.00
CA ALA A 211 -14.63 -4.85 -10.97
C ALA A 211 -13.27 -4.43 -10.38
N MET A 212 -12.78 -3.24 -10.76
CA MET A 212 -11.54 -2.67 -10.22
C MET A 212 -11.66 -2.33 -8.72
N ASN A 213 -12.77 -1.75 -8.28
CA ASN A 213 -13.05 -1.48 -6.87
C ASN A 213 -13.09 -2.78 -6.06
N ALA A 214 -13.76 -3.83 -6.56
CA ALA A 214 -13.79 -5.14 -5.93
C ALA A 214 -12.39 -5.77 -5.83
N MET A 215 -11.57 -5.63 -6.88
CA MET A 215 -10.17 -6.07 -6.88
C MET A 215 -9.35 -5.33 -5.81
N VAL A 216 -9.46 -4.00 -5.72
CA VAL A 216 -8.78 -3.19 -4.71
C VAL A 216 -9.12 -3.65 -3.30
N THR A 217 -10.41 -3.87 -3.01
CA THR A 217 -10.86 -4.36 -1.71
C THR A 217 -10.29 -5.76 -1.41
N ARG A 218 -10.30 -6.67 -2.39
CA ARG A 218 -9.75 -8.03 -2.22
C ARG A 218 -8.24 -8.02 -1.96
N VAL A 219 -7.49 -7.21 -2.70
CA VAL A 219 -6.04 -7.08 -2.50
C VAL A 219 -5.74 -6.47 -1.14
N LYS A 220 -6.50 -5.45 -0.71
CA LYS A 220 -6.36 -4.86 0.63
C LYS A 220 -6.55 -5.92 1.72
N MET A 221 -7.63 -6.69 1.66
CA MET A 221 -7.91 -7.75 2.64
C MET A 221 -6.80 -8.81 2.68
N MET A 222 -6.26 -9.21 1.51
CA MET A 222 -5.16 -10.16 1.43
C MET A 222 -3.88 -9.64 2.12
N PHE A 223 -3.57 -8.34 1.98
CA PHE A 223 -2.43 -7.74 2.69
C PHE A 223 -2.65 -7.66 4.20
N GLU A 224 -3.87 -7.34 4.65
CA GLU A 224 -4.22 -7.31 6.07
C GLU A 224 -4.14 -8.71 6.69
N GLU A 225 -4.61 -9.74 5.98
CA GLU A 225 -4.53 -11.14 6.40
C GLU A 225 -3.08 -11.63 6.48
N GLU A 226 -2.25 -11.32 5.47
CA GLU A 226 -0.84 -11.70 5.47
C GLU A 226 -0.07 -10.98 6.59
N ALA A 227 -0.36 -9.69 6.84
CA ALA A 227 0.23 -8.95 7.94
C ALA A 227 -0.16 -9.54 9.30
N ALA A 228 -1.43 -9.89 9.49
CA ALA A 228 -1.90 -10.56 10.70
C ALA A 228 -1.24 -11.93 10.88
N ARG A 229 -1.11 -12.71 9.80
CA ARG A 229 -0.45 -14.02 9.81
C ARG A 229 1.04 -13.90 10.16
N LEU A 230 1.72 -12.90 9.59
CA LEU A 230 3.12 -12.62 9.90
C LEU A 230 3.29 -12.21 11.36
N GLU A 231 2.38 -11.41 11.91
CA GLU A 231 2.40 -11.03 13.33
C GLU A 231 2.17 -12.23 14.25
N VAL A 232 1.22 -13.12 13.92
CA VAL A 232 1.01 -14.38 14.65
C VAL A 232 2.27 -15.24 14.61
N LEU A 233 2.88 -15.41 13.44
CA LEU A 233 4.11 -16.18 13.29
C LEU A 233 5.27 -15.56 14.07
N ARG A 234 5.41 -14.22 14.00
CA ARG A 234 6.39 -13.46 14.79
C ARG A 234 6.20 -13.72 16.29
N ARG A 235 4.95 -13.76 16.77
CA ARG A 235 4.66 -14.07 18.18
C ARG A 235 5.05 -15.50 18.53
N GLN A 236 4.66 -16.48 17.71
CA GLN A 236 4.98 -17.89 17.93
C GLN A 236 6.50 -18.16 17.93
N VAL A 237 7.25 -17.46 17.08
CA VAL A 237 8.71 -17.63 16.97
C VAL A 237 9.47 -16.94 18.09
N ASN A 238 8.97 -15.83 18.64
CA ASN A 238 9.72 -15.01 19.59
C ASN A 238 9.22 -15.10 21.05
N PHE A 239 8.00 -15.58 21.29
CA PHE A 239 7.39 -15.59 22.61
C PHE A 239 6.96 -17.00 23.01
N ASP A 240 7.03 -17.28 24.32
CA ASP A 240 6.54 -18.51 24.93
C ASP A 240 5.01 -18.53 24.94
N SER A 241 4.40 -19.62 24.48
CA SER A 241 2.94 -19.70 24.29
C SER A 241 2.15 -19.77 25.60
N VAL A 242 2.77 -20.21 26.70
CA VAL A 242 2.13 -20.35 28.00
C VAL A 242 2.22 -19.02 28.77
N THR A 243 3.42 -18.47 28.85
CA THR A 243 3.69 -17.30 29.70
C THR A 243 3.55 -15.99 28.95
N GLY A 244 3.57 -15.99 27.61
CA GLY A 244 3.55 -14.80 26.76
C GLY A 244 4.80 -13.91 26.91
N LEU A 245 5.85 -14.42 27.55
CA LEU A 245 7.15 -13.76 27.68
C LEU A 245 8.00 -14.02 26.44
N ALA A 246 9.09 -13.27 26.27
CA ALA A 246 10.09 -13.62 25.26
C ALA A 246 10.59 -15.05 25.47
N ASN A 247 10.83 -15.79 24.40
CA ASN A 247 11.49 -17.08 24.51
C ASN A 247 13.01 -16.91 24.61
N ARG A 248 13.71 -17.99 24.96
CA ARG A 248 15.17 -18.01 25.10
C ARG A 248 15.90 -17.44 23.90
N GLN A 249 15.53 -17.82 22.68
CA GLN A 249 16.25 -17.42 21.48
C GLN A 249 16.13 -15.91 21.24
N PHE A 250 14.91 -15.38 21.33
CA PHE A 250 14.65 -13.95 21.16
C PHE A 250 15.34 -13.11 22.23
N PHE A 251 15.23 -13.53 23.50
CA PHE A 251 15.84 -12.83 24.62
C PHE A 251 17.37 -12.81 24.54
N MET A 252 18.02 -13.94 24.27
CA MET A 252 19.49 -14.01 24.17
C MET A 252 20.03 -13.19 23.00
N GLY A 253 19.32 -13.17 21.87
CA GLY A 253 19.67 -12.32 20.73
C GLY A 253 19.60 -10.84 21.08
N ARG A 254 18.54 -10.41 21.77
CA ARG A 254 18.36 -9.02 22.19
C ARG A 254 19.35 -8.60 23.27
N LEU A 255 19.58 -9.44 24.29
CA LEU A 255 20.63 -9.20 25.30
C LEU A 255 22.01 -9.05 24.65
N GLY A 256 22.34 -9.87 23.64
CA GLY A 256 23.59 -9.73 22.90
C GLY A 256 23.71 -8.42 22.12
N ALA A 257 22.61 -7.91 21.56
CA ALA A 257 22.58 -6.61 20.89
C ALA A 257 22.68 -5.45 21.89
N ASP A 258 21.95 -5.52 23.01
CA ASP A 258 21.96 -4.52 24.08
C ASP A 258 23.37 -4.38 24.71
N LEU A 259 24.19 -5.44 24.72
CA LEU A 259 25.59 -5.39 25.17
C LEU A 259 26.54 -4.75 24.15
N GLN A 260 26.17 -4.69 22.87
CA GLN A 260 26.97 -4.07 21.81
C GLN A 260 26.62 -2.58 21.64
N GLU A 261 25.36 -2.22 21.86
CA GLU A 261 24.92 -0.83 21.90
C GLU A 261 25.40 -0.17 23.19
N ARG A 262 26.24 0.86 23.05
CA ARG A 262 26.80 1.61 24.17
C ARG A 262 25.75 2.58 24.72
N GLU A 263 24.75 2.07 25.43
CA GLU A 263 23.87 2.90 26.24
C GLU A 263 24.52 3.19 27.60
N ASP A 264 24.54 4.45 28.01
CA ASP A 264 25.06 4.96 29.29
C ASP A 264 24.20 4.54 30.50
N GLU A 265 23.24 3.61 30.31
CA GLU A 265 22.31 3.17 31.34
C GLU A 265 22.72 1.82 31.92
N SER A 266 23.13 1.82 33.20
CA SER A 266 23.37 0.60 33.95
C SER A 266 22.10 -0.27 33.98
N ARG A 267 22.23 -1.53 33.58
CA ARG A 267 21.15 -2.53 33.60
C ARG A 267 21.50 -3.69 34.52
N VAL A 268 20.46 -4.32 35.05
CA VAL A 268 20.55 -5.50 35.91
C VAL A 268 19.73 -6.62 35.28
N LEU A 269 20.34 -7.79 35.19
CA LEU A 269 19.67 -9.02 34.75
C LEU A 269 19.34 -9.88 35.97
N LEU A 270 18.09 -10.27 36.09
CA LEU A 270 17.58 -11.23 37.06
C LEU A 270 17.39 -12.58 36.39
N LEU A 271 17.71 -13.63 37.13
CA LEU A 271 17.41 -15.03 36.82
C LEU A 271 16.59 -15.62 37.97
N MET A 272 15.48 -16.25 37.64
CA MET A 272 14.53 -16.86 38.58
C MET A 272 14.29 -18.31 38.17
N ARG A 273 14.23 -19.22 39.14
CA ARG A 273 13.95 -20.64 38.91
C ARG A 273 12.88 -21.14 39.88
N ILE A 274 11.83 -21.73 39.31
CA ILE A 274 10.84 -22.49 40.06
C ILE A 274 11.43 -23.88 40.32
N GLU A 275 11.70 -24.21 41.58
CA GLU A 275 12.26 -25.51 41.93
C GLU A 275 11.24 -26.64 41.76
N ALA A 276 11.71 -27.84 41.43
CA ALA A 276 10.90 -29.04 41.30
C ALA A 276 9.65 -28.91 40.39
N LEU A 277 9.72 -28.12 39.32
CA LEU A 277 8.58 -27.91 38.39
C LEU A 277 8.02 -29.21 37.78
N ALA A 278 8.85 -30.26 37.63
CA ALA A 278 8.37 -31.58 37.20
C ALA A 278 7.42 -32.22 38.22
N ASP A 279 7.73 -32.09 39.51
CA ASP A 279 6.90 -32.61 40.59
C ASP A 279 5.61 -31.80 40.70
N ILE A 280 5.70 -30.47 40.56
CA ILE A 280 4.54 -29.57 40.48
C ILE A 280 3.61 -30.01 39.35
N ASN A 281 4.15 -30.22 38.13
CA ASN A 281 3.37 -30.70 36.98
C ASN A 281 2.67 -32.04 37.26
N SER A 282 3.32 -32.96 37.97
CA SER A 282 2.73 -34.27 38.29
C SER A 282 1.61 -34.18 39.33
N LYS A 283 1.70 -33.24 40.28
CA LYS A 283 0.74 -33.05 41.36
C LYS A 283 -0.45 -32.18 40.96
N LEU A 284 -0.19 -31.04 40.30
CA LEU A 284 -1.20 -30.06 39.88
C LEU A 284 -1.84 -30.38 38.54
N GLY A 285 -1.15 -31.15 37.71
CA GLY A 285 -1.53 -31.34 36.32
C GLY A 285 -1.12 -30.17 35.44
N ARG A 286 -0.96 -30.45 34.14
CA ARG A 286 -0.45 -29.48 33.17
C ARG A 286 -1.31 -28.21 33.05
N PRO A 287 -2.66 -28.26 32.95
CA PRO A 287 -3.44 -27.05 32.75
C PRO A 287 -3.30 -26.02 33.88
N LEU A 288 -3.33 -26.48 35.14
CA LEU A 288 -3.15 -25.60 36.31
C LEU A 288 -1.70 -25.11 36.44
N THR A 289 -0.73 -25.94 36.08
CA THR A 289 0.68 -25.51 36.06
C THR A 289 0.92 -24.45 34.98
N ASP A 290 0.32 -24.60 33.80
CA ASP A 290 0.39 -23.62 32.72
C ASP A 290 -0.31 -22.31 33.12
N GLU A 291 -1.43 -22.36 33.85
CA GLU A 291 -2.08 -21.18 34.43
C GLU A 291 -1.18 -20.47 35.45
N MET A 292 -0.57 -21.22 36.37
CA MET A 292 0.40 -20.71 37.35
C MET A 292 1.57 -19.99 36.65
N LEU A 293 2.15 -20.62 35.62
CA LEU A 293 3.23 -20.05 34.82
C LEU A 293 2.75 -18.80 34.05
N GLY A 294 1.52 -18.81 33.54
CA GLY A 294 0.89 -17.68 32.87
C GLY A 294 0.75 -16.46 33.78
N GLN A 295 0.32 -16.66 35.03
CA GLN A 295 0.23 -15.59 36.04
C GLN A 295 1.62 -15.11 36.48
N PHE A 296 2.57 -16.02 36.65
CA PHE A 296 3.98 -15.68 36.93
C PHE A 296 4.54 -14.78 35.81
N GLY A 297 4.31 -15.13 34.55
CA GLY A 297 4.70 -14.30 33.41
C GLY A 297 3.95 -12.97 33.32
N ALA A 298 2.70 -12.89 33.78
CA ALA A 298 1.94 -11.65 33.80
C ALA A 298 2.54 -10.63 34.78
N VAL A 299 2.99 -11.06 35.96
CA VAL A 299 3.71 -10.21 36.91
C VAL A 299 4.97 -9.62 36.26
N LEU A 300 5.76 -10.45 35.57
CA LEU A 300 7.02 -10.02 34.94
C LEU A 300 6.83 -9.08 33.72
N ARG A 301 5.64 -9.03 33.12
CA ARG A 301 5.34 -8.13 31.99
C ARG A 301 4.91 -6.73 32.39
N ASP A 302 4.80 -6.44 33.68
CA ASP A 302 4.30 -5.15 34.14
C ASP A 302 5.26 -4.00 33.80
N ALA A 303 5.07 -3.40 32.63
CA ALA A 303 5.88 -2.30 32.13
C ALA A 303 5.72 -1.02 32.97
N GLN A 304 4.64 -0.87 33.73
CA GLN A 304 4.50 0.26 34.65
C GLN A 304 5.44 0.12 35.85
N ARG A 305 5.65 -1.11 36.30
CA ARG A 305 6.57 -1.43 37.40
C ARG A 305 8.03 -1.43 36.98
N PHE A 306 8.36 -2.08 35.85
CA PHE A 306 9.75 -2.31 35.48
C PHE A 306 10.30 -1.33 34.42
N GLY A 307 9.44 -0.48 33.87
CA GLY A 307 9.79 0.48 32.82
C GLY A 307 9.60 -0.08 31.40
N VAL A 308 9.47 0.83 30.44
CA VAL A 308 9.15 0.53 29.03
C VAL A 308 10.27 -0.29 28.36
N ASP A 309 11.50 -0.13 28.82
CA ASP A 309 12.68 -0.81 28.26
C ASP A 309 13.02 -2.14 28.94
N SER A 310 12.24 -2.53 29.96
CA SER A 310 12.40 -3.83 30.61
C SER A 310 12.03 -5.00 29.69
N GLN A 311 12.70 -6.13 29.86
CA GLN A 311 12.48 -7.32 29.04
C GLN A 311 12.40 -8.57 29.91
N ALA A 312 11.25 -9.24 29.87
CA ALA A 312 11.02 -10.50 30.56
C ALA A 312 11.01 -11.69 29.59
N ALA A 313 11.61 -12.80 29.99
CA ALA A 313 11.73 -14.00 29.19
C ALA A 313 11.54 -15.28 30.00
N ARG A 314 11.09 -16.34 29.33
CA ARG A 314 11.14 -17.72 29.81
C ARG A 314 12.23 -18.47 29.06
N LEU A 315 13.30 -18.83 29.76
CA LEU A 315 14.51 -19.41 29.17
C LEU A 315 14.39 -20.92 28.96
N ASN A 316 13.67 -21.61 29.84
CA ASN A 316 13.33 -23.02 29.73
C ASN A 316 12.08 -23.31 30.58
N GLY A 317 11.78 -24.58 30.86
CA GLY A 317 10.59 -24.96 31.62
C GLY A 317 10.42 -24.19 32.93
N ALA A 318 11.48 -24.04 33.73
CA ALA A 318 11.43 -23.49 35.08
C ALA A 318 12.14 -22.13 35.24
N ASP A 319 12.96 -21.74 34.26
CA ASP A 319 13.83 -20.57 34.35
C ASP A 319 13.23 -19.36 33.64
N PHE A 320 13.22 -18.24 34.35
CA PHE A 320 12.72 -16.95 33.91
C PHE A 320 13.83 -15.91 34.04
N ALA A 321 13.86 -14.95 33.13
CA ALA A 321 14.79 -13.84 33.15
C ALA A 321 14.05 -12.51 33.09
N LEU A 322 14.58 -11.50 33.75
CA LEU A 322 14.09 -10.12 33.68
C LEU A 322 15.28 -9.17 33.59
N LEU A 323 15.39 -8.46 32.48
CA LEU A 323 16.33 -7.37 32.29
C LEU A 323 15.62 -6.06 32.64
N LEU A 324 16.19 -5.28 33.55
CA LEU A 324 15.64 -4.00 33.98
C LEU A 324 16.72 -2.94 34.17
N PRO A 325 16.35 -1.64 34.13
CA PRO A 325 17.26 -0.56 34.53
C PRO A 325 17.73 -0.75 35.98
N ALA A 326 18.98 -0.41 36.28
CA ALA A 326 19.54 -0.55 37.63
C ALA A 326 18.77 0.27 38.69
N SER A 327 18.13 1.37 38.27
CA SER A 327 17.26 2.19 39.14
C SER A 327 16.01 1.44 39.64
N GLN A 328 15.57 0.41 38.92
CA GLN A 328 14.43 -0.44 39.31
C GLN A 328 14.88 -1.72 40.04
N ALA A 329 16.19 -1.94 40.17
CA ALA A 329 16.79 -3.16 40.70
C ALA A 329 17.27 -3.03 42.16
N GLU A 330 16.67 -2.11 42.93
CA GLU A 330 16.99 -1.96 44.34
C GLU A 330 16.67 -3.23 45.14
N ALA A 331 17.51 -3.58 46.11
CA ALA A 331 17.39 -4.84 46.87
C ALA A 331 15.99 -5.02 47.51
N ALA A 332 15.38 -3.94 48.03
CA ALA A 332 14.03 -3.98 48.58
C ALA A 332 12.97 -4.29 47.52
N SER A 333 13.09 -3.70 46.33
CA SER A 333 12.18 -3.94 45.20
C SER A 333 12.29 -5.37 44.67
N LEU A 334 13.52 -5.90 44.59
CA LEU A 334 13.75 -7.29 44.19
C LEU A 334 13.23 -8.28 45.24
N GLN A 335 13.38 -7.96 46.52
CA GLN A 335 12.83 -8.77 47.61
C GLN A 335 11.30 -8.79 47.56
N GLN A 336 10.67 -7.62 47.36
CA GLN A 336 9.22 -7.53 47.21
C GLN A 336 8.72 -8.33 45.99
N LEU A 337 9.44 -8.29 44.87
CA LEU A 337 9.12 -9.10 43.69
C LEU A 337 9.22 -10.60 44.01
N HIS A 338 10.25 -11.03 44.74
CA HIS A 338 10.35 -12.42 45.15
C HIS A 338 9.18 -12.83 46.02
N ASP A 339 8.87 -12.08 47.08
CA ASP A 339 7.82 -12.43 48.03
C ASP A 339 6.45 -12.55 47.34
N GLU A 340 6.17 -11.64 46.39
CA GLU A 340 4.97 -11.66 45.57
C GLU A 340 4.90 -12.89 44.66
N LEU A 341 5.98 -13.18 43.92
CA LEU A 341 6.05 -14.35 43.04
C LEU A 341 5.97 -15.65 43.83
N HIS A 342 6.63 -15.72 44.99
CA HIS A 342 6.58 -16.87 45.88
C HIS A 342 5.17 -17.08 46.47
N ALA A 343 4.49 -16.00 46.88
CA ALA A 343 3.11 -16.06 47.34
C ALA A 343 2.16 -16.51 46.22
N LEU A 344 2.36 -16.02 45.00
CA LEU A 344 1.62 -16.45 43.81
C LEU A 344 1.82 -17.94 43.56
N LEU A 345 3.05 -18.43 43.51
CA LEU A 345 3.33 -19.87 43.30
C LEU A 345 2.72 -20.73 44.42
N SER A 346 2.84 -20.29 45.67
CA SER A 346 2.29 -20.99 46.83
C SER A 346 0.76 -21.00 46.86
N SER A 347 0.08 -20.08 46.17
CA SER A 347 -1.38 -20.08 46.08
C SER A 347 -1.94 -21.24 45.24
N PHE A 348 -1.13 -21.80 44.34
CA PHE A 348 -1.53 -22.93 43.49
C PHE A 348 -1.25 -24.28 44.13
N ALA A 349 -0.35 -24.39 45.11
CA ALA A 349 0.08 -25.66 45.67
C ALA A 349 -0.23 -25.79 47.16
N ALA A 350 -0.63 -26.98 47.59
CA ALA A 350 -0.81 -27.28 49.02
C ALA A 350 0.50 -27.32 49.82
N GLN A 351 1.64 -27.37 49.14
CA GLN A 351 2.99 -27.31 49.70
C GLN A 351 3.69 -26.05 49.19
N PRO A 352 4.57 -25.41 49.99
CA PRO A 352 5.33 -24.25 49.55
C PRO A 352 6.14 -24.58 48.30
N VAL A 353 6.03 -23.74 47.27
CA VAL A 353 6.83 -23.85 46.05
C VAL A 353 8.07 -23.00 46.23
N ALA A 354 9.24 -23.64 46.25
CA ALA A 354 10.51 -22.93 46.36
C ALA A 354 10.82 -22.14 45.07
N LEU A 355 11.22 -20.89 45.26
CA LEU A 355 11.61 -19.96 44.20
C LEU A 355 13.03 -19.48 44.47
N ALA A 356 13.96 -19.92 43.63
CA ALA A 356 15.32 -19.42 43.59
C ALA A 356 15.38 -18.16 42.72
N MET A 357 16.08 -17.12 43.18
CA MET A 357 16.28 -15.87 42.44
C MET A 357 17.74 -15.42 42.60
N ALA A 358 18.30 -14.85 41.53
CA ALA A 358 19.62 -14.26 41.47
C ALA A 358 19.61 -13.03 40.55
N ALA A 359 20.50 -12.07 40.78
CA ALA A 359 20.63 -10.85 39.97
C ALA A 359 22.11 -10.55 39.70
N THR A 360 22.43 -9.87 38.59
CA THR A 360 23.78 -9.33 38.32
C THR A 360 23.68 -8.04 37.51
N ASP A 361 24.62 -7.13 37.71
CA ASP A 361 24.88 -6.00 36.82
C ASP A 361 25.42 -6.47 35.47
N LEU A 362 25.10 -5.72 34.41
CA LEU A 362 25.77 -5.79 33.11
C LEU A 362 26.96 -4.84 33.14
N ARG A 363 28.16 -5.33 32.77
CA ARG A 363 29.41 -4.57 32.77
C ARG A 363 29.95 -4.37 31.36
N ASP A 364 30.72 -3.31 31.20
CA ASP A 364 31.42 -3.04 29.95
C ASP A 364 32.34 -4.21 29.58
N GLY A 365 32.17 -4.70 28.35
CA GLY A 365 32.94 -5.82 27.81
C GLY A 365 32.43 -7.20 28.23
N ASP A 366 31.35 -7.31 29.00
CA ASP A 366 30.71 -8.59 29.27
C ASP A 366 30.21 -9.24 27.97
N THR A 367 30.40 -10.55 27.87
CA THR A 367 29.63 -11.35 26.93
C THR A 367 28.38 -11.92 27.59
N VAL A 368 27.37 -12.27 26.78
CA VAL A 368 26.18 -13.01 27.27
C VAL A 368 26.58 -14.24 28.08
N ARG A 369 27.67 -14.92 27.67
CA ARG A 369 28.17 -16.11 28.37
C ARG A 369 28.66 -15.78 29.78
N ASP A 370 29.38 -14.69 29.96
CA ASP A 370 29.95 -14.30 31.24
C ASP A 370 28.83 -13.94 32.24
N ILE A 371 27.86 -13.15 31.79
CA ILE A 371 26.70 -12.75 32.59
C ILE A 371 25.89 -13.98 33.02
N MET A 372 25.57 -14.87 32.08
CA MET A 372 24.82 -16.10 32.40
C MET A 372 25.60 -17.02 33.35
N SER A 373 26.93 -17.09 33.22
CA SER A 373 27.77 -17.88 34.13
C SER A 373 27.76 -17.33 35.56
N ARG A 374 27.78 -15.98 35.72
CA ARG A 374 27.64 -15.34 37.04
C ARG A 374 26.27 -15.64 37.65
N LEU A 375 25.21 -15.49 36.86
CA LEU A 375 23.84 -15.75 37.32
C LEU A 375 23.60 -17.20 37.71
N ASP A 376 24.09 -18.16 36.92
CA ASP A 376 23.96 -19.59 37.24
C ASP A 376 24.64 -19.94 38.57
N GLN A 377 25.79 -19.33 38.87
CA GLN A 377 26.49 -19.54 40.14
C GLN A 377 25.72 -18.93 41.32
N ALA A 378 25.25 -17.70 41.18
CA ALA A 378 24.45 -17.03 42.20
C ALA A 378 23.13 -17.78 42.47
N LEU A 379 22.48 -18.27 41.42
CA LEU A 379 21.25 -19.08 41.52
C LEU A 379 21.51 -20.41 42.22
N ALA A 380 22.59 -21.12 41.88
CA ALA A 380 22.95 -22.37 42.54
C ALA A 380 23.26 -22.20 44.04
N GLN A 381 23.65 -21.01 44.49
CA GLN A 381 23.83 -20.72 45.92
C GLN A 381 22.51 -20.41 46.64
N SER A 382 21.49 -19.92 45.92
CA SER A 382 20.17 -19.61 46.49
C SER A 382 19.33 -20.88 46.71
N GLU A 383 19.50 -21.90 45.88
CA GLU A 383 18.84 -23.21 46.03
C GLU A 383 19.17 -23.93 47.37
N PHE A 384 20.32 -23.65 48.01
CA PHE A 384 20.76 -24.35 49.24
C PHE A 384 20.46 -23.59 50.54
N GLY A 385 19.97 -22.35 50.46
CA GLY A 385 19.59 -21.57 51.63
C GLY A 385 18.14 -21.16 51.50
N ALA A 386 17.27 -21.64 52.38
CA ALA A 386 15.85 -21.26 52.38
C ALA A 386 15.69 -19.73 52.37
N GLY A 387 15.28 -19.17 51.23
CA GLY A 387 15.04 -17.73 51.03
C GLY A 387 15.69 -17.14 49.78
N VAL A 388 15.28 -15.91 49.47
CA VAL A 388 15.81 -15.07 48.37
C VAL A 388 17.28 -14.80 48.59
N ARG A 389 18.13 -15.01 47.58
CA ARG A 389 19.50 -14.46 47.61
C ARG A 389 19.70 -13.49 46.47
N ILE A 390 19.67 -12.22 46.83
CA ILE A 390 20.02 -11.12 45.95
C ILE A 390 21.55 -10.93 46.05
N GLU A 391 22.32 -11.57 45.16
CA GLU A 391 23.73 -11.21 44.96
C GLU A 391 23.84 -10.01 44.01
N LEU A 392 23.46 -8.82 44.49
CA LEU A 392 23.84 -7.58 43.80
C LEU A 392 25.36 -7.48 43.83
N ALA A 393 26.00 -7.30 42.67
CA ALA A 393 27.44 -7.22 42.58
C ALA A 393 27.95 -5.88 43.17
N GLY A 394 28.08 -5.86 44.49
CA GLY A 394 28.63 -4.75 45.26
C GLY A 394 29.47 -5.20 46.46
N SER A 395 29.57 -6.51 46.73
CA SER A 395 30.28 -7.06 47.89
C SER A 395 31.40 -8.04 47.51
N ASN A 396 32.29 -7.61 46.61
CA ASN A 396 33.74 -7.86 46.59
C ASN A 396 34.26 -7.70 45.15
N VAL A 397 34.84 -6.54 44.90
CA VAL A 397 35.84 -6.38 43.83
C VAL A 397 37.02 -7.30 44.19
N ASP A 398 37.55 -8.02 43.20
CA ASP A 398 38.66 -8.99 43.27
C ASP A 398 38.35 -10.43 43.71
N LYS A 399 37.37 -11.09 43.08
CA LYS A 399 37.46 -12.55 42.88
C LYS A 399 37.50 -12.93 41.40
N PRO A 400 38.45 -13.79 40.98
CA PRO A 400 38.51 -14.31 39.63
C PRO A 400 37.21 -15.06 39.29
N PRO A 401 36.83 -15.14 37.99
CA PRO A 401 35.61 -15.81 37.56
C PRO A 401 35.56 -17.23 38.12
N ALA A 402 34.39 -17.61 38.62
CA ALA A 402 34.23 -18.92 39.21
C ALA A 402 34.47 -20.02 38.16
N PRO A 403 35.12 -21.13 38.55
CA PRO A 403 35.41 -22.21 37.62
C PRO A 403 34.12 -22.81 37.03
N THR A 404 34.18 -23.26 35.78
CA THR A 404 33.06 -23.97 35.13
C THR A 404 32.82 -25.33 35.79
N ALA A 405 31.65 -25.94 35.54
CA ALA A 405 31.31 -27.26 36.09
C ALA A 405 32.32 -28.36 35.73
N GLU A 406 32.95 -28.29 34.56
CA GLU A 406 34.04 -29.21 34.16
C GLU A 406 35.31 -29.00 34.99
N VAL A 407 35.70 -27.75 35.24
CA VAL A 407 36.88 -27.43 36.05
C VAL A 407 36.65 -27.86 37.51
N TRP A 408 35.45 -27.67 38.04
CA TRP A 408 35.08 -28.16 39.36
C TRP A 408 35.10 -29.68 39.48
N GLY A 409 34.68 -30.40 38.44
CA GLY A 409 34.80 -31.86 38.40
C GLY A 409 36.24 -32.31 38.62
N GLY A 410 37.20 -31.66 37.93
CA GLY A 410 38.62 -31.92 38.11
C GLY A 410 39.16 -31.55 39.50
N ILE A 411 38.75 -30.40 40.05
CA ILE A 411 39.14 -29.98 41.41
C ILE A 411 38.66 -31.00 42.46
N LEU A 412 37.43 -31.47 42.34
CA LEU A 412 36.85 -32.44 43.27
C LEU A 412 37.50 -33.82 43.14
N ASP A 413 37.80 -34.28 41.92
CA ASP A 413 38.52 -35.54 41.71
C ASP A 413 39.92 -35.49 42.31
N GLN A 414 40.64 -34.39 42.10
CA GLN A 414 41.97 -34.20 42.67
C GLN A 414 41.93 -34.19 44.19
N ALA A 415 40.92 -33.54 44.78
CA ALA A 415 40.76 -33.49 46.23
C ALA A 415 40.40 -34.86 46.84
N LEU A 416 39.65 -35.70 46.12
CA LEU A 416 39.33 -37.07 46.55
C LEU A 416 40.54 -38.01 46.51
N GLN A 417 41.51 -37.75 45.63
CA GLN A 417 42.70 -38.60 45.45
C GLN A 417 43.91 -38.17 46.31
N GLY A 418 43.90 -36.97 46.90
CA GLY A 418 45.00 -36.42 47.68
C GLY A 418 44.57 -35.76 48.98
N ASP A 419 45.42 -34.89 49.54
CA ASP A 419 45.17 -34.17 50.81
C ASP A 419 44.31 -32.90 50.63
N GLY A 420 43.38 -32.93 49.66
CA GLY A 420 42.52 -31.79 49.34
C GLY A 420 41.31 -31.64 50.25
N LEU A 421 41.10 -32.58 51.17
CA LEU A 421 39.94 -32.62 52.06
C LEU A 421 40.38 -32.60 53.52
N ARG A 422 39.60 -31.94 54.38
CA ARG A 422 39.75 -32.06 55.83
C ARG A 422 38.43 -31.94 56.57
N LEU A 423 38.37 -32.56 57.75
CA LEU A 423 37.31 -32.33 58.72
C LEU A 423 37.72 -31.22 59.68
N VAL A 424 36.84 -30.25 59.90
CA VAL A 424 37.01 -29.23 60.95
C VAL A 424 36.02 -29.53 62.06
N ARG A 425 36.48 -29.58 63.31
CA ARG A 425 35.69 -30.05 64.46
C ARG A 425 35.11 -28.88 65.26
N PHE A 426 33.82 -28.95 65.56
CA PHE A 426 33.11 -27.99 66.39
C PHE A 426 32.48 -28.73 67.58
N ALA A 427 32.84 -28.31 68.80
CA ALA A 427 32.35 -28.94 70.03
C ALA A 427 30.86 -28.66 70.25
N VAL A 428 30.06 -29.73 70.31
CA VAL A 428 28.64 -29.66 70.68
C VAL A 428 28.51 -30.02 72.15
N ARG A 429 28.04 -29.07 72.96
CA ARG A 429 27.92 -29.22 74.42
C ARG A 429 26.47 -29.26 74.84
N ASP A 430 26.18 -29.98 75.91
CA ASP A 430 24.88 -29.97 76.57
C ASP A 430 24.65 -28.68 77.36
N ARG A 431 23.48 -28.58 78.02
CA ARG A 431 23.08 -27.40 78.80
C ARG A 431 23.93 -27.21 80.07
N GLN A 432 24.64 -28.24 80.51
CA GLN A 432 25.55 -28.26 81.65
C GLN A 432 27.01 -28.03 81.24
N GLY A 433 27.30 -27.90 79.93
CA GLY A 433 28.61 -27.64 79.37
C GLY A 433 29.45 -28.90 79.08
N ALA A 434 28.90 -30.10 79.28
CA ALA A 434 29.58 -31.36 78.96
C ALA A 434 29.59 -31.59 77.44
N LEU A 435 30.70 -32.12 76.93
CA LEU A 435 30.87 -32.41 75.50
C LEU A 435 30.03 -33.63 75.12
N LEU A 436 29.09 -33.47 74.18
CA LEU A 436 28.27 -34.56 73.67
C LEU A 436 28.96 -35.29 72.52
N HIS A 437 29.37 -34.52 71.50
CA HIS A 437 30.10 -34.97 70.33
C HIS A 437 30.74 -33.75 69.67
N GLU A 438 31.48 -33.98 68.59
CA GLU A 438 32.02 -32.91 67.77
C GLU A 438 31.48 -33.00 66.34
N GLU A 439 30.85 -31.93 65.88
CA GLU A 439 30.37 -31.84 64.51
C GLU A 439 31.57 -31.55 63.60
N ALA A 440 31.71 -32.37 62.56
CA ALA A 440 32.86 -32.38 61.67
C ALA A 440 32.45 -32.12 60.22
N PRO A 441 32.09 -30.88 59.84
CA PRO A 441 31.81 -30.54 58.45
C PRO A 441 33.08 -30.64 57.59
N LEU A 442 32.90 -31.13 56.36
CA LEU A 442 33.95 -31.25 55.36
C LEU A 442 34.41 -29.86 54.87
N ARG A 443 35.71 -29.74 54.60
CA ARG A 443 36.34 -28.60 53.95
C ARG A 443 37.17 -29.07 52.77
N LEU A 444 37.12 -28.28 51.69
CA LEU A 444 37.86 -28.51 50.46
C LEU A 444 38.98 -27.47 50.33
N ARG A 445 40.20 -27.91 50.00
CA ARG A 445 41.32 -27.01 49.74
C ARG A 445 41.24 -26.47 48.31
N GLN A 446 41.25 -25.15 48.17
CA GLN A 446 41.36 -24.46 46.88
C GLN A 446 42.40 -23.34 47.00
N GLY A 447 43.58 -23.55 46.42
CA GLY A 447 44.75 -22.68 46.64
C GLY A 447 45.21 -22.73 48.11
N GLU A 448 45.32 -21.55 48.72
CA GLU A 448 45.63 -21.37 50.16
C GLU A 448 44.39 -21.39 51.07
N ALA A 449 43.18 -21.39 50.50
CA ALA A 449 41.93 -21.29 51.25
C ALA A 449 41.24 -22.65 51.45
N TRP A 450 40.49 -22.76 52.56
CA TRP A 450 39.62 -23.91 52.86
C TRP A 450 38.16 -23.53 52.69
N LEU A 451 37.52 -24.09 51.66
CA LEU A 451 36.13 -23.81 51.33
C LEU A 451 35.18 -24.63 52.22
N PRO A 452 34.11 -24.01 52.74
CA PRO A 452 33.04 -24.73 53.42
C PRO A 452 32.21 -25.56 52.44
N ALA A 453 31.61 -26.66 52.94
CA ALA A 453 30.74 -27.55 52.16
C ALA A 453 29.70 -26.79 51.33
N GLY A 454 29.03 -25.78 51.90
CA GLY A 454 28.03 -24.98 51.18
C GLY A 454 28.53 -24.30 49.90
N GLN A 455 29.84 -24.08 49.71
CA GLN A 455 30.39 -23.45 48.51
C GLN A 455 30.73 -24.44 47.38
N PHE A 456 30.99 -25.72 47.69
CA PHE A 456 31.38 -26.71 46.69
C PHE A 456 30.37 -27.85 46.51
N MET A 457 29.48 -28.09 47.49
CA MET A 457 28.45 -29.14 47.42
C MET A 457 27.48 -28.99 46.24
N PRO A 458 27.02 -27.78 45.84
CA PRO A 458 26.17 -27.63 44.65
C PRO A 458 26.83 -28.19 43.39
N MET A 459 28.14 -27.95 43.28
CA MET A 459 28.90 -28.44 42.15
C MET A 459 29.24 -29.93 42.27
N ALA A 460 29.42 -30.45 43.48
CA ALA A 460 29.54 -31.89 43.71
C ALA A 460 28.29 -32.66 43.30
N ILE A 461 27.09 -32.11 43.56
CA ILE A 461 25.81 -32.68 43.12
C ILE A 461 25.74 -32.65 41.59
N ARG A 462 25.96 -31.48 40.98
CA ARG A 462 25.90 -31.30 39.53
C ARG A 462 26.90 -32.17 38.77
N THR A 463 28.07 -32.42 39.36
CA THR A 463 29.13 -33.26 38.79
C THR A 463 29.10 -34.71 39.28
N ARG A 464 28.07 -35.11 40.04
CA ARG A 464 27.84 -36.49 40.55
C ARG A 464 28.98 -37.07 41.40
N ARG A 465 29.59 -36.26 42.27
CA ARG A 465 30.73 -36.63 43.14
C ARG A 465 30.40 -36.69 44.63
N VAL A 466 29.14 -36.49 45.01
CA VAL A 466 28.66 -36.47 46.41
C VAL A 466 29.05 -37.74 47.16
N ALA A 467 28.73 -38.92 46.61
CA ALA A 467 29.02 -40.20 47.26
C ALA A 467 30.52 -40.41 47.55
N GLY A 468 31.41 -39.91 46.68
CA GLY A 468 32.85 -39.96 46.91
C GLY A 468 33.29 -39.08 48.08
N LEU A 469 32.73 -37.88 48.18
CA LEU A 469 33.02 -36.93 49.27
C LEU A 469 32.50 -37.44 50.62
N ASP A 470 31.31 -38.02 50.64
CA ASP A 470 30.71 -38.62 51.83
C ASP A 470 31.55 -39.79 52.36
N LEU A 471 31.97 -40.69 51.46
CA LEU A 471 32.83 -41.80 51.83
C LEU A 471 34.18 -41.32 52.37
N ALA A 472 34.76 -40.28 51.75
CA ALA A 472 35.99 -39.67 52.23
C ALA A 472 35.81 -39.06 53.62
N ALA A 473 34.71 -38.32 53.86
CA ALA A 473 34.41 -37.72 55.15
C ALA A 473 34.27 -38.77 56.26
N VAL A 474 33.53 -39.86 56.01
CA VAL A 474 33.38 -40.97 56.96
C VAL A 474 34.73 -41.64 57.24
N ALA A 475 35.50 -41.95 56.19
CA ALA A 475 36.81 -42.57 56.35
C ALA A 475 37.78 -41.71 57.18
N MET A 476 37.76 -40.38 56.98
CA MET A 476 38.55 -39.44 57.76
C MET A 476 38.11 -39.39 59.22
N ALA A 477 36.80 -39.37 59.49
CA ALA A 477 36.27 -39.36 60.85
C ALA A 477 36.65 -40.65 61.60
N LEU A 478 36.54 -41.82 60.96
CA LEU A 478 36.94 -43.10 61.56
C LEU A 478 38.44 -43.15 61.89
N ARG A 479 39.30 -42.62 61.02
CA ARG A 479 40.75 -42.53 61.29
C ARG A 479 41.05 -41.60 62.47
N GLN A 480 40.36 -40.46 62.56
CA GLN A 480 40.54 -39.51 63.66
C GLN A 480 40.05 -40.10 64.99
N LEU A 481 38.89 -40.78 64.98
CA LEU A 481 38.35 -41.45 66.16
C LEU A 481 39.27 -42.58 66.66
N ALA A 482 39.90 -43.32 65.74
CA ALA A 482 40.89 -44.34 66.10
C ALA A 482 42.19 -43.76 66.70
N ALA A 483 42.55 -42.53 66.32
CA ALA A 483 43.73 -41.83 66.83
C ALA A 483 43.48 -41.14 68.19
N GLU A 484 42.23 -40.83 68.52
CA GLU A 484 41.82 -40.13 69.75
C GLU A 484 40.76 -40.93 70.52
N PRO A 485 41.16 -41.93 71.33
CA PRO A 485 40.24 -42.80 72.07
C PRO A 485 39.33 -42.06 73.07
N ASP A 486 39.75 -40.87 73.52
CA ASP A 486 39.02 -40.04 74.48
C ASP A 486 37.94 -39.15 73.82
N CYS A 487 37.81 -39.17 72.49
CA CYS A 487 36.78 -38.42 71.78
C CYS A 487 35.41 -39.10 71.95
N PRO A 488 34.38 -38.38 72.47
CA PRO A 488 33.05 -38.98 72.74
C PRO A 488 32.28 -39.35 71.46
N GLY A 489 32.66 -38.79 70.31
CA GLY A 489 32.08 -39.10 69.01
C GLY A 489 32.25 -37.97 68.00
N ILE A 490 32.35 -38.33 66.72
CA ILE A 490 32.45 -37.39 65.59
C ILE A 490 31.17 -37.51 64.76
N ALA A 491 30.42 -36.41 64.62
CA ALA A 491 29.24 -36.34 63.78
C ALA A 491 29.62 -35.84 62.37
N VAL A 492 29.34 -36.64 61.35
CA VAL A 492 29.65 -36.34 59.94
C VAL A 492 28.35 -36.15 59.17
N ASN A 493 28.29 -35.07 58.39
CA ASN A 493 27.15 -34.78 57.52
C ASN A 493 27.27 -35.59 56.22
N LEU A 494 26.21 -36.31 55.84
CA LEU A 494 26.08 -37.08 54.60
C LEU A 494 24.94 -36.46 53.77
N ALA A 495 25.09 -36.42 52.45
CA ALA A 495 24.24 -35.64 51.54
C ALA A 495 23.38 -36.49 50.59
#